data_AF-A0A2W2CKA3-F1
#
_entry.id   AF-A0A2W2CKA3-F1
#
_cell.length_a   1.000
_cell.length_b   1.000
_cell.length_c   1.000
_cell.angle_alpha   90.00
_cell.angle_beta   90.00
_cell.angle_gamma   90.00
#
_symmetry.space_group_name_H-M   'P 1'
#
loop_
_entity.id
_entity.type
_entity.pdbx_description
1 polymer ?
#
loop_
_entity_poly.entity_id
_entity_poly.type
_entity_poly.pdbx_seq_one_letter_code
_entity_poly.pdbx_strand_id
1 'polypeptide(L)'
;MTLDRPPADAGARLDLDPELQPGESGYFSGEWLEYDSDGGSRFESAYAGTLIRRWNGWAVWECTREVAEAIVTDQEAERRHLRATLRAQGVEEPKLSTMVDDSVSEMRWDGDVIVVDRRPYGEDEPELRIAPDERGMYVVMGGNWTWEEVPVDAADTVHGFVAL
;
A
#
# COMPACT_ATOMS: atom_id res chain seq x y z
N MET A 1 0.05 -20.66 -42.60
CA MET A 1 -0.66 -21.49 -41.61
C MET A 1 -0.53 -20.75 -40.30
N THR A 2 -1.49 -19.86 -40.04
CA THR A 2 -1.46 -18.94 -38.91
C THR A 2 -1.99 -19.70 -37.72
N LEU A 3 -1.15 -19.90 -36.70
CA LEU A 3 -1.60 -20.44 -35.42
C LEU A 3 -2.21 -19.28 -34.65
N ASP A 4 -3.53 -19.35 -34.46
CA ASP A 4 -4.27 -18.40 -33.67
C ASP A 4 -3.74 -18.36 -32.23
N ARG A 5 -3.62 -17.13 -31.72
CA ARG A 5 -3.37 -16.84 -30.31
C ARG A 5 -4.55 -17.41 -29.50
N PRO A 6 -4.30 -18.14 -28.39
CA PRO A 6 -5.39 -18.56 -27.52
C PRO A 6 -6.15 -17.33 -27.00
N PRO A 7 -7.48 -17.41 -26.80
CA PRO A 7 -8.25 -16.30 -26.26
C PRO A 7 -7.66 -15.88 -24.91
N ALA A 8 -7.61 -14.57 -24.67
CA ALA A 8 -7.29 -14.05 -23.36
C ALA A 8 -8.37 -14.55 -22.39
N ASP A 9 -8.03 -15.49 -21.51
CA ASP A 9 -8.87 -15.83 -20.38
C ASP A 9 -8.99 -14.58 -19.52
N ALA A 10 -10.20 -14.00 -19.56
CA ALA A 10 -10.60 -12.86 -18.79
C ALA A 10 -10.84 -13.31 -17.34
N GLY A 11 -9.78 -13.36 -16.54
CA GLY A 11 -9.91 -12.93 -15.15
C GLY A 11 -10.39 -11.48 -15.20
N ALA A 12 -11.44 -11.15 -14.44
CA ALA A 12 -11.97 -9.80 -14.45
C ALA A 12 -10.82 -8.84 -14.15
N ARG A 13 -10.51 -7.94 -15.10
CA ARG A 13 -9.68 -6.79 -14.78
C ARG A 13 -10.39 -6.09 -13.63
N LEU A 14 -9.68 -5.86 -12.54
CA LEU A 14 -10.09 -4.88 -11.54
C LEU A 14 -10.52 -3.64 -12.31
N ASP A 15 -11.79 -3.24 -12.17
CA ASP A 15 -12.23 -1.89 -12.56
C ASP A 15 -11.65 -0.94 -11.50
N LEU A 16 -10.32 -0.80 -11.45
CA LEU A 16 -9.66 0.34 -10.81
C LEU A 16 -10.42 1.56 -11.31
N ASP A 17 -10.98 2.42 -10.46
CA ASP A 17 -11.68 3.62 -10.94
C ASP A 17 -10.63 4.54 -11.58
N PRO A 18 -10.40 4.42 -12.90
CA PRO A 18 -9.28 5.08 -13.54
C PRO A 18 -9.62 6.55 -13.80
N GLU A 19 -10.86 6.95 -13.49
CA GLU A 19 -11.40 8.28 -13.66
C GLU A 19 -11.24 9.12 -12.39
N LEU A 20 -10.84 8.54 -11.24
CA LEU A 20 -10.64 9.29 -10.01
C LEU A 20 -9.64 10.43 -10.23
N GLN A 21 -10.11 11.66 -10.05
CA GLN A 21 -9.36 12.88 -10.26
C GLN A 21 -8.75 13.38 -8.94
N PRO A 22 -7.61 14.09 -8.99
CA PRO A 22 -7.11 14.85 -7.86
C PRO A 22 -8.20 15.73 -7.21
N GLY A 23 -8.37 15.58 -5.89
CA GLY A 23 -9.40 16.22 -5.08
C GLY A 23 -10.61 15.33 -4.78
N GLU A 24 -10.76 14.18 -5.45
CA GLU A 24 -11.86 13.25 -5.22
C GLU A 24 -11.53 12.24 -4.12
N SER A 25 -12.57 11.81 -3.41
CA SER A 25 -12.45 10.79 -2.37
C SER A 25 -12.65 9.41 -2.96
N GLY A 26 -11.86 8.44 -2.50
CA GLY A 26 -11.90 7.07 -2.96
C GLY A 26 -11.24 6.12 -1.98
N TYR A 27 -11.03 4.89 -2.43
CA TYR A 27 -10.33 3.86 -1.69
C TYR A 27 -9.01 3.52 -2.37
N PHE A 28 -8.00 3.24 -1.55
CA PHE A 28 -6.68 2.85 -2.02
C PHE A 28 -6.12 1.67 -1.22
N SER A 29 -5.19 0.95 -1.82
CA SER A 29 -4.44 -0.12 -1.16
C SER A 29 -2.96 -0.03 -1.49
N GLY A 30 -2.16 -0.66 -0.64
CA GLY A 30 -0.77 -0.95 -0.94
C GLY A 30 -0.64 -2.23 -1.76
N GLU A 31 0.28 -2.25 -2.73
CA GLU A 31 0.52 -3.44 -3.57
C GLU A 31 0.89 -4.70 -2.78
N TRP A 32 1.47 -4.56 -1.58
CA TRP A 32 1.84 -5.69 -0.71
C TRP A 32 0.65 -6.40 -0.08
N LEU A 33 -0.56 -5.82 -0.17
CA LEU A 33 -1.80 -6.43 0.30
C LEU A 33 -2.56 -7.13 -0.82
N GLU A 34 -2.07 -7.05 -2.05
CA GLU A 34 -2.68 -7.72 -3.20
C GLU A 34 -2.41 -9.22 -3.16
N TYR A 35 -3.44 -10.02 -3.43
CA TYR A 35 -3.33 -11.46 -3.57
C TYR A 35 -4.26 -12.01 -4.67
N ASP A 36 -3.87 -13.14 -5.25
CA ASP A 36 -4.67 -13.84 -6.26
C ASP A 36 -5.91 -14.49 -5.62
N SER A 37 -7.09 -14.24 -6.19
CA SER A 37 -8.35 -14.87 -5.82
C SER A 37 -9.06 -15.47 -7.04
N ASP A 38 -9.95 -16.44 -6.80
CA ASP A 38 -10.84 -16.96 -7.85
C ASP A 38 -11.69 -15.80 -8.41
N GLY A 39 -11.34 -15.33 -9.62
CA GLY A 39 -12.04 -14.23 -10.31
C GLY A 39 -11.22 -12.95 -10.51
N GLY A 40 -10.00 -12.85 -9.96
CA GLY A 40 -9.11 -11.71 -10.13
C GLY A 40 -8.28 -11.42 -8.88
N SER A 41 -7.57 -10.30 -8.88
CA SER A 41 -6.86 -9.81 -7.71
C SER A 41 -7.82 -9.32 -6.63
N ARG A 42 -7.47 -9.53 -5.36
CA ARG A 42 -8.13 -8.96 -4.17
C ARG A 42 -7.10 -8.31 -3.28
N PHE A 43 -7.56 -7.50 -2.34
CA PHE A 43 -6.72 -6.81 -1.36
C PHE A 43 -7.15 -7.17 0.05
N GLU A 44 -6.19 -7.42 0.94
CA GLU A 44 -6.50 -7.69 2.36
C GLU A 44 -7.19 -6.49 3.01
N SER A 45 -6.72 -5.27 2.71
CA SER A 45 -7.27 -4.02 3.24
C SER A 45 -7.37 -2.94 2.17
N ALA A 46 -8.40 -2.09 2.26
CA ALA A 46 -8.51 -0.82 1.55
C ALA A 46 -8.71 0.34 2.52
N TYR A 47 -8.21 1.51 2.14
CA TYR A 47 -8.13 2.70 2.97
C TYR A 47 -8.89 3.86 2.32
N ALA A 48 -9.77 4.52 3.07
CA ALA A 48 -10.46 5.70 2.60
C ALA A 48 -9.50 6.91 2.57
N GLY A 49 -9.54 7.70 1.50
CA GLY A 49 -8.75 8.92 1.39
C GLY A 49 -9.23 9.86 0.30
N THR A 50 -8.54 10.98 0.16
CA THR A 50 -8.69 11.92 -0.95
C THR A 50 -7.43 11.89 -1.81
N LEU A 51 -7.59 11.65 -3.11
CA LEU A 51 -6.47 11.63 -4.03
C LEU A 51 -5.91 13.05 -4.17
N ILE A 52 -4.65 13.27 -3.78
CA ILE A 52 -4.02 14.60 -3.89
C ILE A 52 -3.49 14.81 -5.30
N ARG A 53 -2.77 13.82 -5.82
CA ARG A 53 -2.11 13.84 -7.13
C ARG A 53 -1.59 12.45 -7.48
N ARG A 54 -1.11 12.31 -8.71
CA ARG A 54 -0.24 11.20 -9.11
C ARG A 54 1.20 11.70 -9.31
N TRP A 55 2.18 10.96 -8.82
CA TRP A 55 3.60 11.27 -8.93
C TRP A 55 4.34 10.07 -9.53
N ASN A 56 4.95 10.24 -10.70
CA ASN A 56 5.59 9.14 -11.43
C ASN A 56 4.67 7.91 -11.66
N GLY A 57 3.36 8.14 -11.80
CA GLY A 57 2.35 7.08 -11.94
C GLY A 57 1.72 6.61 -10.64
N TRP A 58 2.30 6.95 -9.48
CA TRP A 58 1.83 6.50 -8.16
C TRP A 58 0.85 7.48 -7.53
N ALA A 59 -0.20 6.98 -6.89
CA ALA A 59 -1.16 7.82 -6.20
C ALA A 59 -0.58 8.36 -4.88
N VAL A 60 -0.92 9.62 -4.58
CA VAL A 60 -0.60 10.29 -3.33
C VAL A 60 -1.92 10.63 -2.66
N TRP A 61 -2.12 10.14 -1.44
CA TRP A 61 -3.41 10.22 -0.75
C TRP A 61 -3.32 11.03 0.52
N GLU A 62 -4.37 11.81 0.78
CA GLU A 62 -4.67 12.40 2.07
C GLU A 62 -5.62 11.46 2.82
N CYS A 63 -5.34 11.17 4.10
CA CYS A 63 -6.18 10.30 4.92
C CYS A 63 -6.26 10.80 6.37
N THR A 64 -7.24 10.29 7.14
CA THR A 64 -7.40 10.64 8.55
C THR A 64 -6.37 9.93 9.42
N ARG A 65 -6.22 10.37 10.68
CA ARG A 65 -5.40 9.67 11.69
C ARG A 65 -5.77 8.19 11.82
N GLU A 66 -7.06 7.87 11.87
CA GLU A 66 -7.56 6.49 12.01
C GLU A 66 -7.15 5.61 10.83
N VAL A 67 -7.25 6.12 9.61
CA VAL A 67 -6.79 5.41 8.41
C VAL A 67 -5.28 5.24 8.42
N ALA A 68 -4.53 6.28 8.82
CA ALA A 68 -3.08 6.20 8.97
C ALA A 68 -2.65 5.16 10.05
N GLU A 69 -3.43 5.01 11.13
CA GLU A 69 -3.19 3.98 12.14
C GLU A 69 -3.36 2.57 11.59
N ALA A 70 -4.40 2.36 10.77
CA ALA A 70 -4.62 1.10 10.09
C ALA A 70 -3.45 0.76 9.16
N ILE A 71 -3.01 1.72 8.33
CA ILE A 71 -1.86 1.55 7.43
C ILE A 71 -0.60 1.10 8.19
N VAL A 72 -0.25 1.82 9.28
CA VAL A 72 0.94 1.50 10.09
C VAL A 72 0.80 0.09 10.71
N THR A 73 -0.41 -0.27 11.14
CA THR A 73 -0.69 -1.57 11.75
C THR A 73 -0.56 -2.70 10.73
N ASP A 74 -1.12 -2.54 9.54
CA ASP A 74 -1.11 -3.54 8.48
C ASP A 74 0.30 -3.71 7.90
N GLN A 75 1.07 -2.63 7.77
CA GLN A 75 2.47 -2.73 7.33
C GLN A 75 3.36 -3.48 8.35
N GLU A 76 3.15 -3.25 9.65
CA GLU A 76 3.84 -4.01 10.70
C GLU A 76 3.39 -5.48 10.74
N ALA A 77 2.11 -5.75 10.49
CA ALA A 77 1.59 -7.11 10.38
C ALA A 77 2.24 -7.85 9.20
N GLU A 78 2.36 -7.20 8.04
CA GLU A 78 2.98 -7.79 6.86
C GLU A 78 4.48 -8.01 7.08
N ARG A 79 5.21 -7.05 7.67
CA ARG A 79 6.63 -7.26 8.05
C ARG A 79 6.81 -8.48 8.94
N ARG A 80 5.89 -8.70 9.88
CA ARG A 80 5.91 -9.89 10.76
C ARG A 80 5.59 -11.17 9.99
N HIS A 81 4.59 -11.14 9.10
CA HIS A 81 4.21 -12.27 8.27
C HIS A 81 5.37 -12.70 7.37
N LEU A 82 5.91 -11.76 6.58
CA LEU A 82 7.04 -11.99 5.70
C LEU A 82 8.26 -12.55 6.45
N ARG A 83 8.59 -11.97 7.61
CA ARG A 83 9.68 -12.47 8.46
C ARG A 83 9.45 -13.92 8.90
N ALA A 84 8.23 -14.29 9.27
CA ALA A 84 7.89 -15.65 9.67
C ALA A 84 8.01 -16.63 8.48
N THR A 85 7.49 -16.22 7.31
CA THR A 85 7.56 -16.99 6.06
C THR A 85 9.00 -17.25 5.63
N LEU A 86 9.85 -16.23 5.61
CA LEU A 86 11.27 -16.36 5.26
C LEU A 86 12.04 -17.25 6.24
N ARG A 87 11.75 -17.16 7.55
CA ARG A 87 12.33 -18.09 8.54
C ARG A 87 11.90 -19.54 8.30
N ALA A 88 10.63 -19.77 7.98
CA ALA A 88 10.15 -21.11 7.66
C ALA A 88 10.83 -21.69 6.41
N GLN A 89 11.27 -20.82 5.49
CA GLN A 89 12.08 -21.17 4.32
C GLN A 89 13.59 -21.34 4.62
N GLY A 90 14.01 -21.17 5.87
CA GLY A 90 15.40 -21.32 6.30
C GLY A 90 16.28 -20.09 6.02
N VAL A 91 15.69 -18.92 5.79
CA VAL A 91 16.45 -17.67 5.66
C VAL A 91 16.87 -17.18 7.05
N GLU A 92 18.17 -17.03 7.23
CA GLU A 92 18.79 -16.60 8.49
C GLU A 92 19.27 -15.14 8.42
N GLU A 93 19.58 -14.57 9.58
CA GLU A 93 20.21 -13.25 9.67
C GLU A 93 21.65 -13.26 9.10
N PRO A 94 22.14 -12.15 8.52
CA PRO A 94 21.46 -10.85 8.35
C PRO A 94 20.55 -10.76 7.11
N LYS A 95 20.56 -11.79 6.25
CA LYS A 95 19.81 -11.81 4.98
C LYS A 95 18.30 -11.66 5.21
N LEU A 96 17.78 -12.28 6.28
CA LEU A 96 16.38 -12.16 6.67
C LEU A 96 15.96 -10.70 6.84
N SER A 97 16.70 -9.93 7.64
CA SER A 97 16.36 -8.52 7.87
C SER A 97 16.45 -7.70 6.59
N THR A 98 17.50 -7.88 5.78
CA THR A 98 17.61 -7.21 4.48
C THR A 98 16.43 -7.51 3.56
N MET A 99 16.01 -8.77 3.44
CA MET A 99 14.86 -9.11 2.60
C MET A 99 13.55 -8.51 3.08
N VAL A 100 13.33 -8.45 4.40
CA VAL A 100 12.13 -7.83 4.97
C VAL A 100 12.14 -6.32 4.73
N ASP A 101 13.27 -5.67 4.96
CA ASP A 101 13.44 -4.23 4.75
C ASP A 101 13.35 -3.82 3.27
N ASP A 102 13.86 -4.65 2.36
CA ASP A 102 13.74 -4.42 0.92
C ASP A 102 12.29 -4.58 0.42
N SER A 103 11.47 -5.43 1.06
CA SER A 103 10.11 -5.72 0.59
C SER A 103 9.08 -4.76 1.15
N VAL A 104 9.15 -4.44 2.44
CA VAL A 104 8.15 -3.62 3.13
C VAL A 104 8.88 -2.75 4.14
N SER A 105 8.93 -1.43 3.94
CA SER A 105 9.69 -0.57 4.86
C SER A 105 9.10 -0.55 6.27
N GLU A 106 9.94 -0.31 7.27
CA GLU A 106 9.47 -0.08 8.63
C GLU A 106 8.74 1.26 8.73
N MET A 107 7.54 1.24 9.30
CA MET A 107 6.75 2.42 9.60
C MET A 107 6.30 2.39 11.06
N ARG A 108 6.42 3.52 11.77
CA ARG A 108 6.09 3.63 13.19
C ARG A 108 5.61 5.02 13.57
N TRP A 109 4.97 5.13 14.73
CA TRP A 109 4.60 6.42 15.32
C TRP A 109 5.72 6.99 16.19
N ASP A 110 5.98 8.29 16.02
CA ASP A 110 6.76 9.16 16.90
C ASP A 110 5.85 10.32 17.32
N GLY A 111 5.08 10.11 18.39
CA GLY A 111 4.00 11.01 18.78
C GLY A 111 2.86 11.01 17.75
N ASP A 112 2.63 12.16 17.12
CA ASP A 112 1.67 12.35 16.03
C ASP A 112 2.32 12.25 14.64
N VAL A 113 3.62 11.99 14.55
CA VAL A 113 4.35 11.85 13.29
C VAL A 113 4.54 10.38 12.93
N ILE A 114 4.27 10.02 11.68
CA ILE A 114 4.67 8.72 11.14
C ILE A 114 6.13 8.83 10.69
N VAL A 115 6.95 7.88 11.11
CA VAL A 115 8.34 7.76 10.68
C VAL A 115 8.46 6.50 9.83
N VAL A 116 8.89 6.69 8.58
CA VAL A 116 9.23 5.61 7.65
C VAL A 116 10.75 5.50 7.61
N ASP A 117 11.27 4.32 7.94
CA ASP A 117 12.71 4.05 7.83
C ASP A 117 13.11 3.86 6.36
N ARG A 118 14.02 4.72 5.90
CA ARG A 118 14.54 4.70 4.52
C ARG A 118 16.01 4.34 4.44
N ARG A 119 16.66 4.05 5.59
CA ARG A 119 18.08 3.64 5.64
C ARG A 119 18.39 2.44 4.74
N PRO A 120 17.53 1.40 4.62
CA PRO A 120 17.79 0.26 3.74
C PRO A 120 18.01 0.65 2.27
N TYR A 121 17.45 1.78 1.83
CA TYR A 121 17.49 2.23 0.43
C TYR A 121 18.70 3.10 0.11
N GLY A 122 19.51 3.45 1.11
CA GLY A 122 20.68 4.32 0.91
C GLY A 122 20.31 5.75 0.49
N GLU A 123 19.10 6.22 0.84
CA GLU A 123 18.69 7.59 0.61
C GLU A 123 19.49 8.58 1.48
N ASP A 124 19.68 9.80 0.97
CA ASP A 124 20.36 10.89 1.69
C ASP A 124 19.61 11.28 2.97
N GLU A 125 18.28 11.17 2.96
CA GLU A 125 17.42 11.32 4.13
C GLU A 125 17.04 9.93 4.67
N PRO A 126 17.57 9.52 5.85
CA PRO A 126 17.41 8.15 6.36
C PRO A 126 15.99 7.86 6.86
N GLU A 127 15.18 8.89 7.08
CA GLU A 127 13.80 8.76 7.57
C GLU A 127 12.90 9.74 6.85
N LEU A 128 11.75 9.28 6.36
CA LEU A 128 10.66 10.14 5.95
C LEU A 128 9.73 10.36 7.15
N ARG A 129 9.45 11.64 7.45
CA ARG A 129 8.56 12.04 8.54
C ARG A 129 7.27 12.63 7.98
N ILE A 130 6.14 11.99 8.27
CA ILE A 130 4.80 12.41 7.83
C ILE A 130 4.05 12.94 9.05
N ALA A 131 4.05 14.26 9.19
CA ALA A 131 3.25 14.96 10.20
C ALA A 131 1.83 15.22 9.67
N PRO A 132 0.82 15.34 10.56
CA PRO A 132 -0.49 15.80 10.15
C PRO A 132 -0.43 17.26 9.67
N ASP A 133 -1.30 17.61 8.73
CA ASP A 133 -1.51 19.00 8.31
C ASP A 133 -2.34 19.78 9.36
N GLU A 134 -2.68 21.04 9.04
CA GLU A 134 -3.50 21.90 9.91
C GLU A 134 -4.92 21.35 10.16
N ARG A 135 -5.39 20.42 9.33
CA ARG A 135 -6.68 19.73 9.44
C ARG A 135 -6.58 18.40 10.20
N GLY A 136 -5.38 17.97 10.59
CA GLY A 136 -5.14 16.68 11.22
C GLY A 136 -5.03 15.51 10.23
N MET A 137 -4.84 15.80 8.94
CA MET A 137 -4.79 14.82 7.86
C MET A 137 -3.36 14.42 7.53
N TYR A 138 -3.16 13.17 7.16
CA TYR A 138 -1.86 12.59 6.82
C TYR A 138 -1.75 12.40 5.31
N VAL A 139 -0.63 12.83 4.73
CA VAL A 139 -0.31 12.57 3.34
C VAL A 139 0.53 11.30 3.25
N VAL A 140 -0.10 10.19 2.87
CA VAL A 140 0.59 8.95 2.58
C VAL A 140 0.96 8.94 1.10
N MET A 141 2.24 8.73 0.81
CA MET A 141 2.76 8.76 -0.54
C MET A 141 3.64 7.55 -0.81
N GLY A 142 3.65 7.13 -2.07
CA GLY A 142 4.57 6.12 -2.54
C GLY A 142 6.01 6.66 -2.52
N GLY A 143 6.94 5.77 -2.22
CA GLY A 143 8.37 6.03 -2.22
C GLY A 143 9.12 4.78 -2.66
N ASN A 144 8.97 3.71 -1.88
CA ASN A 144 9.51 2.37 -2.18
C ASN A 144 8.42 1.31 -2.39
N TRP A 145 7.18 1.64 -2.04
CA TRP A 145 5.99 0.88 -2.34
C TRP A 145 4.98 1.78 -2.99
N THR A 146 3.99 1.17 -3.63
CA THR A 146 3.03 1.86 -4.46
C THR A 146 1.66 1.85 -3.80
N TRP A 147 0.99 2.99 -3.87
CA TRP A 147 -0.42 3.09 -3.52
C TRP A 147 -1.22 3.15 -4.81
N GLU A 148 -2.27 2.34 -4.88
CA GLU A 148 -3.15 2.28 -6.03
C GLU A 148 -4.61 2.42 -5.60
N GLU A 149 -5.41 2.96 -6.51
CA GLU A 149 -6.86 3.08 -6.37
C GLU A 149 -7.47 1.70 -6.46
N VAL A 150 -8.33 1.32 -5.52
CA VAL A 150 -8.96 -0.01 -5.51
C VAL A 150 -10.48 0.08 -5.34
N PRO A 151 -11.26 -0.79 -6.00
CA PRO A 151 -12.67 -0.96 -5.70
C PRO A 151 -12.87 -1.40 -4.26
N VAL A 152 -13.87 -0.84 -3.58
CA VAL A 152 -14.17 -1.19 -2.19
C VAL A 152 -14.57 -2.66 -2.02
N ASP A 153 -15.16 -3.27 -3.06
CA ASP A 153 -15.58 -4.68 -3.08
C ASP A 153 -14.45 -5.67 -3.44
N ALA A 154 -13.32 -5.15 -3.92
CA ALA A 154 -12.09 -5.91 -4.11
C ALA A 154 -11.30 -6.11 -2.80
N ALA A 155 -11.69 -5.43 -1.71
CA ALA A 155 -11.03 -5.54 -0.40
C ALA A 155 -11.80 -6.42 0.59
N ASP A 156 -11.08 -7.13 1.45
CA ASP A 156 -11.68 -7.92 2.54
C ASP A 156 -12.01 -7.06 3.75
N THR A 157 -11.15 -6.08 4.05
CA THR A 157 -11.33 -5.10 5.12
C THR A 157 -11.29 -3.69 4.57
N VAL A 158 -12.14 -2.80 5.09
CA VAL A 158 -12.19 -1.39 4.68
C VAL A 158 -12.00 -0.50 5.90
N HIS A 159 -11.03 0.40 5.82
CA HIS A 159 -10.69 1.35 6.87
C HIS A 159 -11.14 2.77 6.52
N GLY A 160 -11.87 3.40 7.43
CA GLY A 160 -12.45 4.72 7.21
C GLY A 160 -13.65 4.70 6.26
N PHE A 161 -14.13 5.90 5.93
CA PHE A 161 -15.29 6.08 5.05
C PHE A 161 -15.07 7.30 4.16
N VAL A 162 -15.53 7.20 2.91
CA VAL A 162 -15.66 8.37 2.02
C VAL A 162 -17.10 8.89 2.12
N ALA A 163 -17.27 10.18 2.32
CA ALA A 163 -18.60 10.79 2.24
C ALA A 163 -19.00 10.93 0.76
N LEU A 164 -20.16 10.37 0.42
CA LEU A 164 -20.79 10.51 -0.91
C LEU A 164 -21.43 11.90 -1.08
#